data_AF-A0A229RTB0-F1
#
_entry.id   AF-A0A229RTB0-F1
#
_cell.length_a   1.000
_cell.length_b   1.000
_cell.length_c   1.000
_cell.angle_alpha   90.00
_cell.angle_beta   90.00
_cell.angle_gamma   90.00
#
_symmetry.space_group_name_H-M   'P 1'
#
loop_
_entity.id
_entity.type
_entity.pdbx_description
1 polymer ?
#
loop_
_entity_poly.entity_id
_entity_poly.type
_entity_poly.pdbx_seq_one_letter_code
_entity_poly.pdbx_strand_id
1 'polypeptide(L)'
;MLFTALLAVVVTAGVIVAVVLLRPSAPTPSGAPGGYPVTETVPASPGVNCGHSACREIGAMTVGGLPVVLLADEAGKQGTVKIGADTVIPLMINDMGVTLKGDSLRCVDGATPVCLVRGETGGGSAGELFVARGGIWRDTGKPYFSDAGTVALADVTADGVADVIVVRHECPGAQSGSARCQAAPVLAEVYDVGRGSVGCTRRYTAPSELRGWPDVRLTKADLRACP
;
A
#
# COMPACT_ATOMS: atom_id res chain seq x y z
N MET A 1 28.19 -41.65 6.42
CA MET A 1 28.71 -40.28 6.52
C MET A 1 29.32 -39.79 5.21
N LEU A 2 30.27 -40.51 4.59
CA LEU A 2 30.89 -40.05 3.33
C LEU A 2 29.92 -40.09 2.12
N PHE A 3 29.11 -41.15 2.01
CA PHE A 3 28.13 -41.31 0.93
C PHE A 3 27.03 -40.23 0.93
N THR A 4 26.57 -39.83 2.11
CA THR A 4 25.54 -38.78 2.26
C THR A 4 26.08 -37.40 1.91
N ALA A 5 27.33 -37.11 2.23
CA ALA A 5 27.99 -35.87 1.84
C ALA A 5 28.20 -35.79 0.31
N LEU A 6 28.58 -36.90 -0.32
CA LEU A 6 28.75 -36.98 -1.77
C LEU A 6 27.44 -36.78 -2.53
N LEU A 7 26.34 -37.35 -2.02
CA LEU A 7 24.99 -37.16 -2.56
C LEU A 7 24.53 -35.70 -2.48
N ALA A 8 24.79 -35.02 -1.36
CA ALA A 8 24.42 -33.60 -1.19
C ALA A 8 25.15 -32.69 -2.19
N VAL A 9 26.43 -32.95 -2.47
CA VAL A 9 27.23 -32.20 -3.45
C VAL A 9 26.71 -32.43 -4.88
N VAL A 10 26.35 -33.66 -5.23
CA VAL A 10 25.81 -33.97 -6.56
C VAL A 10 24.44 -33.33 -6.78
N VAL A 11 23.57 -33.35 -5.77
CA VAL A 11 22.24 -32.73 -5.87
C VAL A 11 22.35 -31.21 -6.00
N THR A 12 23.22 -30.57 -5.21
CA THR A 12 23.43 -29.11 -5.31
C THR A 12 24.04 -28.69 -6.64
N ALA A 13 25.03 -29.44 -7.16
CA ALA A 13 25.60 -29.18 -8.48
C ALA A 13 24.56 -29.36 -9.60
N GLY A 14 23.72 -30.40 -9.51
CA GLY A 14 22.65 -30.66 -10.47
C GLY A 14 21.61 -29.53 -10.55
N VAL A 15 21.20 -28.98 -9.40
CA VAL A 15 20.27 -27.85 -9.34
C VAL A 15 20.88 -26.59 -9.95
N ILE A 16 22.16 -26.31 -9.68
CA ILE A 16 22.85 -25.14 -10.24
C ILE A 16 22.92 -25.24 -11.78
N VAL A 17 23.24 -26.41 -12.32
CA VAL A 17 23.28 -26.64 -13.77
C VAL A 17 21.90 -26.50 -14.40
N ALA A 18 20.85 -27.04 -13.78
CA ALA A 18 19.48 -26.90 -14.27
C ALA A 18 19.03 -25.43 -14.29
N VAL A 19 19.38 -24.64 -13.28
CA VAL A 19 19.09 -23.20 -13.24
C VAL A 19 19.85 -22.45 -14.33
N VAL A 20 21.11 -22.79 -14.61
CA VAL A 20 21.88 -22.16 -15.68
C VAL A 20 21.33 -22.50 -17.07
N LEU A 21 20.89 -23.74 -17.29
CA LEU A 21 20.31 -24.18 -18.56
C LEU A 21 18.89 -23.65 -18.79
N LEU A 22 18.11 -23.44 -17.73
CA LEU A 22 16.74 -22.91 -17.79
C LEU A 22 16.67 -21.38 -17.74
N ARG A 23 17.80 -20.68 -17.55
CA ARG A 23 17.83 -19.22 -17.66
C ARG A 23 17.56 -18.84 -19.12
N PRO A 24 16.44 -18.14 -19.41
CA PRO A 24 16.21 -17.60 -20.73
C PRO A 24 17.34 -16.62 -21.06
N SER A 25 17.99 -16.79 -22.21
CA SER A 25 18.98 -15.84 -22.69
C SER A 25 18.34 -14.46 -22.80
N ALA A 26 18.89 -13.47 -22.09
CA ALA A 26 18.54 -12.08 -22.32
C ALA A 26 18.81 -11.74 -23.79
N PRO A 27 17.88 -11.06 -24.49
CA PRO A 27 18.13 -10.65 -25.87
C PRO A 27 19.32 -9.70 -25.91
N THR A 28 20.35 -10.08 -26.67
CA THR A 28 21.52 -9.27 -26.96
C THR A 28 21.07 -7.97 -27.66
N PRO A 29 21.42 -6.78 -27.18
CA PRO A 29 21.09 -5.55 -27.90
C PRO A 29 22.00 -5.45 -29.13
N SER A 30 21.43 -5.69 -30.32
CA SER A 30 22.04 -5.30 -31.58
C SER A 30 22.00 -3.77 -31.67
N GLY A 31 23.07 -3.12 -31.23
CA GLY A 31 23.26 -1.68 -31.36
C GLY A 31 23.41 -1.28 -32.83
N ALA A 32 22.41 -0.61 -33.37
CA ALA A 32 22.54 0.29 -34.51
C ALA A 32 22.31 1.73 -34.00
N PRO A 33 23.14 2.72 -34.36
CA PRO A 33 23.01 4.08 -33.84
C PRO A 33 21.91 4.83 -34.60
N GLY A 34 20.83 5.19 -33.90
CA GLY A 34 19.79 6.07 -34.42
C GLY A 34 18.38 5.61 -34.07
N GLY A 35 17.93 5.93 -32.87
CA GLY A 35 16.55 5.73 -32.45
C GLY A 35 16.32 6.38 -31.09
N TYR A 36 15.40 7.35 -31.05
CA TYR A 36 14.95 8.07 -29.86
C TYR A 36 14.60 7.12 -28.70
N PRO A 37 14.75 7.52 -27.43
CA PRO A 37 14.41 6.65 -26.31
C PRO A 37 12.91 6.32 -26.35
N VAL A 38 12.60 5.05 -26.57
CA VAL A 38 11.23 4.52 -26.48
C VAL A 38 10.90 4.41 -25.01
N THR A 39 9.90 5.19 -24.58
CA THR A 39 9.29 5.09 -23.25
C THR A 39 8.81 3.65 -23.02
N GLU A 40 9.35 3.01 -21.99
CA GLU A 40 8.97 1.67 -21.53
C GLU A 40 7.48 1.66 -21.23
N THR A 41 6.70 1.02 -22.11
CA THR A 41 5.25 0.96 -21.99
C THR A 41 4.91 -0.14 -21.00
N VAL A 42 4.50 0.23 -19.78
CA VAL A 42 3.98 -0.71 -18.79
C VAL A 42 2.78 -1.45 -19.42
N PRO A 43 2.73 -2.79 -19.39
CA PRO A 43 1.63 -3.53 -20.01
C PRO A 43 0.29 -3.13 -19.40
N ALA A 44 -0.64 -2.68 -20.24
CA ALA A 44 -2.03 -2.50 -19.84
C ALA A 44 -2.61 -3.88 -19.47
N SER A 45 -3.24 -3.99 -18.30
CA SER A 45 -3.97 -5.20 -17.94
C SER A 45 -5.18 -5.35 -18.88
N PRO A 46 -5.29 -6.43 -19.68
CA PRO A 46 -6.41 -6.59 -20.60
C PRO A 46 -7.73 -6.61 -19.84
N GLY A 47 -8.66 -5.73 -20.21
CA GLY A 47 -10.08 -5.82 -19.81
C GLY A 47 -10.55 -4.99 -18.61
N VAL A 48 -9.68 -4.23 -17.94
CA VAL A 48 -10.10 -3.31 -16.85
C VAL A 48 -10.04 -1.87 -17.33
N ASN A 49 -11.16 -1.16 -17.24
CA ASN A 49 -11.26 0.26 -17.59
C ASN A 49 -11.23 1.13 -16.33
N CYS A 50 -10.45 2.20 -16.38
CA CYS A 50 -10.34 3.23 -15.35
C CYS A 50 -11.08 4.46 -15.88
N GLY A 51 -12.39 4.49 -15.64
CA GLY A 51 -13.29 5.48 -16.25
C GLY A 51 -13.41 5.28 -17.76
N HIS A 52 -12.96 6.29 -18.53
CA HIS A 52 -13.04 6.29 -19.99
C HIS A 52 -11.78 5.75 -20.69
N SER A 53 -10.78 5.29 -19.94
CA SER A 53 -9.50 4.82 -20.47
C SER A 53 -9.18 3.41 -19.99
N ALA A 54 -8.32 2.71 -20.72
CA ALA A 54 -7.78 1.44 -20.24
C ALA A 54 -6.89 1.69 -19.00
N CYS A 55 -7.02 0.86 -17.97
CA CYS A 55 -6.13 0.98 -16.83
C CYS A 55 -4.71 0.49 -17.17
N ARG A 56 -3.71 1.15 -16.60
CA ARG A 56 -2.34 0.60 -16.50
C ARG A 56 -2.04 0.20 -15.06
N GLU A 57 -1.15 -0.77 -14.92
CA GLU A 57 -0.57 -1.09 -13.63
C GLU A 57 0.35 0.04 -13.16
N ILE A 58 0.14 0.49 -11.92
CA ILE A 58 1.00 1.50 -11.29
C ILE A 58 1.67 0.96 -10.02
N GLY A 59 1.16 -0.12 -9.43
CA GLY A 59 1.79 -0.78 -8.30
C GLY A 59 1.31 -2.21 -8.15
N ALA A 60 2.16 -3.09 -7.62
CA ALA A 60 1.84 -4.48 -7.38
C ALA A 60 2.52 -4.99 -6.11
N MET A 61 1.82 -5.85 -5.38
CA MET A 61 2.31 -6.55 -4.20
C MET A 61 1.77 -7.98 -4.19
N THR A 62 2.37 -8.86 -3.41
CA THR A 62 1.81 -10.19 -3.12
C THR A 62 1.49 -10.26 -1.64
N VAL A 63 0.29 -10.70 -1.30
CA VAL A 63 -0.19 -10.80 0.09
C VAL A 63 -1.13 -12.00 0.21
N GLY A 64 -0.94 -12.84 1.22
CA GLY A 64 -1.66 -14.10 1.39
C GLY A 64 -1.45 -15.08 0.22
N GLY A 65 -0.32 -14.98 -0.49
CA GLY A 65 -0.05 -15.75 -1.70
C GLY A 65 -0.83 -15.33 -2.94
N LEU A 66 -1.59 -14.22 -2.88
CA LEU A 66 -2.34 -13.67 -3.99
C LEU A 66 -1.70 -12.37 -4.49
N PRO A 67 -1.64 -12.14 -5.81
CA PRO A 67 -1.24 -10.84 -6.35
C PRO A 67 -2.30 -9.79 -6.06
N VAL A 68 -1.86 -8.61 -5.61
CA VAL A 68 -2.67 -7.40 -5.47
C VAL A 68 -2.05 -6.33 -6.36
N VAL A 69 -2.81 -5.87 -7.33
CA VAL A 69 -2.37 -4.94 -8.37
C VAL A 69 -3.22 -3.69 -8.31
N LEU A 70 -2.57 -2.55 -8.17
CA LEU A 70 -3.18 -1.23 -8.31
C LEU A 70 -3.13 -0.79 -9.77
N LEU A 71 -4.32 -0.57 -10.31
CA LEU A 71 -4.55 -0.15 -11.68
C LEU A 71 -5.08 1.29 -11.68
N ALA A 72 -4.60 2.13 -12.60
CA ALA A 72 -5.07 3.52 -12.74
C ALA A 72 -5.02 4.05 -14.18
N ASP A 73 -5.82 5.10 -14.45
CA ASP A 73 -5.75 5.92 -15.66
C ASP A 73 -4.49 6.79 -15.69
N GLU A 74 -4.15 7.39 -16.85
CA GLU A 74 -2.91 8.17 -17.06
C GLU A 74 -2.66 9.20 -15.96
N ALA A 75 -3.72 9.89 -15.52
CA ALA A 75 -3.65 10.93 -14.52
C ALA A 75 -3.64 10.42 -13.07
N GLY A 76 -3.85 9.12 -12.82
CA GLY A 76 -4.01 8.55 -11.48
C GLY A 76 -5.31 8.99 -10.78
N LYS A 77 -6.29 9.50 -11.54
CA LYS A 77 -7.55 10.07 -11.05
C LYS A 77 -8.69 9.08 -11.05
N GLN A 78 -8.56 7.96 -11.74
CA GLN A 78 -9.50 6.85 -11.72
C GLN A 78 -8.68 5.58 -11.55
N GLY A 79 -9.04 4.78 -10.55
CA GLY A 79 -8.30 3.56 -10.24
C GLY A 79 -9.15 2.45 -9.69
N THR A 80 -8.53 1.28 -9.64
CA THR A 80 -9.15 0.03 -9.23
C THR A 80 -8.07 -0.87 -8.66
N VAL A 81 -8.39 -1.59 -7.59
CA VAL A 81 -7.52 -2.65 -7.09
C VAL A 81 -7.98 -3.99 -7.63
N LYS A 82 -7.06 -4.74 -8.24
CA LYS A 82 -7.27 -6.12 -8.69
C LYS A 82 -6.57 -7.07 -7.72
N ILE A 83 -7.31 -8.01 -7.15
CA ILE A 83 -6.83 -8.96 -6.15
C ILE A 83 -7.07 -10.37 -6.67
N GLY A 84 -6.00 -11.16 -6.79
CA GLY A 84 -6.05 -12.45 -7.46
C GLY A 84 -6.45 -12.33 -8.94
N ALA A 85 -7.18 -13.33 -9.43
CA ALA A 85 -7.62 -13.37 -10.82
C ALA A 85 -8.88 -12.53 -11.07
N ASP A 86 -9.86 -12.60 -10.17
CA ASP A 86 -11.25 -12.21 -10.48
C ASP A 86 -11.79 -11.06 -9.61
N THR A 87 -11.10 -10.68 -8.53
CA THR A 87 -11.60 -9.62 -7.65
C THR A 87 -11.10 -8.27 -8.14
N VAL A 88 -12.02 -7.44 -8.62
CA VAL A 88 -11.74 -6.11 -9.17
C VAL A 88 -12.62 -5.11 -8.44
N ILE A 89 -12.02 -4.19 -7.67
CA ILE A 89 -12.75 -3.25 -6.81
C ILE A 89 -12.38 -1.81 -7.16
N PRO A 90 -13.34 -1.00 -7.66
CA PRO A 90 -13.12 0.43 -7.90
C PRO A 90 -12.77 1.16 -6.60
N LEU A 91 -11.98 2.23 -6.71
CA LEU A 91 -11.53 3.00 -5.55
C LEU A 91 -12.46 4.20 -5.28
N MET A 92 -13.04 4.27 -4.09
CA MET A 92 -13.86 5.39 -3.63
C MET A 92 -13.03 6.64 -3.34
N ILE A 93 -11.75 6.49 -2.97
CA ILE A 93 -10.88 7.64 -2.69
C ILE A 93 -10.61 8.53 -3.91
N ASN A 94 -10.84 8.04 -5.13
CA ASN A 94 -10.76 8.88 -6.32
C ASN A 94 -11.84 9.97 -6.34
N ASP A 95 -13.04 9.70 -5.80
CA ASP A 95 -14.12 10.70 -5.67
C ASP A 95 -13.76 11.79 -4.64
N MET A 96 -12.81 11.50 -3.75
CA MET A 96 -12.23 12.48 -2.82
C MET A 96 -11.12 13.33 -3.47
N GLY A 97 -10.87 13.17 -4.77
CA GLY A 97 -9.84 13.89 -5.51
C GLY A 97 -8.43 13.34 -5.32
N VAL A 98 -8.28 12.12 -4.78
CA VAL A 98 -6.97 11.47 -4.64
C VAL A 98 -6.31 11.27 -5.99
N THR A 99 -4.99 11.52 -6.03
CA THR A 99 -4.12 11.13 -7.13
C THR A 99 -3.31 9.91 -6.75
N LEU A 100 -3.45 8.82 -7.52
CA LEU A 100 -2.72 7.57 -7.32
C LEU A 100 -1.34 7.65 -7.97
N LYS A 101 -0.33 7.09 -7.29
CA LYS A 101 1.08 7.03 -7.71
C LYS A 101 1.60 5.61 -7.47
N GLY A 102 2.85 5.34 -7.88
CA GLY A 102 3.41 3.99 -7.80
C GLY A 102 3.59 3.44 -6.38
N ASP A 103 3.60 4.31 -5.38
CA ASP A 103 3.70 3.97 -3.95
C ASP A 103 2.35 4.03 -3.21
N SER A 104 1.25 4.24 -3.95
CA SER A 104 -0.11 4.29 -3.39
C SER A 104 -0.58 2.98 -2.80
N LEU A 105 -0.06 1.84 -3.27
CA LEU A 105 -0.43 0.52 -2.76
C LEU A 105 0.53 0.07 -1.66
N ARG A 106 -0.03 -0.24 -0.48
CA ARG A 106 0.69 -0.88 0.63
C ARG A 106 -0.12 -2.03 1.19
N CYS A 107 0.44 -3.23 1.16
CA CYS A 107 -0.16 -4.42 1.73
C CYS A 107 0.70 -4.96 2.88
N VAL A 108 0.04 -5.52 3.88
CA VAL A 108 0.67 -6.18 5.01
C VAL A 108 0.10 -7.59 5.11
N ASP A 109 1.01 -8.58 5.07
CA ASP A 109 0.70 -9.95 5.44
C ASP A 109 0.53 -10.06 6.95
N GLY A 110 -0.38 -10.92 7.39
CA GLY A 110 -0.67 -11.15 8.80
C GLY A 110 -1.68 -12.25 9.00
N ALA A 111 -2.19 -12.38 10.23
CA ALA A 111 -3.29 -13.30 10.56
C ALA A 111 -4.55 -12.98 9.72
N THR A 112 -4.73 -11.70 9.38
CA THR A 112 -5.70 -11.21 8.40
C THR A 112 -4.94 -10.30 7.42
N PRO A 113 -4.79 -10.70 6.15
CA PRO A 113 -4.20 -9.85 5.11
C PRO A 113 -4.95 -8.53 4.94
N VAL A 114 -4.20 -7.43 4.84
CA VAL A 114 -4.74 -6.07 4.68
C VAL A 114 -3.97 -5.32 3.60
N CYS A 115 -4.68 -4.62 2.73
CA CYS A 115 -4.11 -3.65 1.81
C CYS A 115 -4.73 -2.27 2.01
N LEU A 116 -3.90 -1.25 1.96
CA LEU A 116 -4.24 0.15 1.95
C LEU A 116 -3.86 0.71 0.59
N VAL A 117 -4.83 1.30 -0.11
CA VAL A 117 -4.57 2.18 -1.24
C VAL A 117 -4.68 3.61 -0.73
N ARG A 118 -3.64 4.41 -0.87
CA ARG A 118 -3.58 5.79 -0.36
C ARG A 118 -3.06 6.77 -1.39
N GLY A 119 -3.38 8.04 -1.21
CA GLY A 119 -2.75 9.11 -1.97
C GLY A 119 -3.10 10.49 -1.45
N GLU A 120 -2.53 11.49 -2.10
CA GLU A 120 -2.68 12.90 -1.75
C GLU A 120 -3.94 13.49 -2.39
N THR A 121 -4.57 14.40 -1.63
CA THR A 121 -5.68 15.27 -2.03
C THR A 121 -5.28 16.72 -1.79
N GLY A 122 -6.08 17.69 -2.26
CA GLY A 122 -5.82 19.11 -1.99
C GLY A 122 -5.83 19.51 -0.51
N GLY A 123 -6.37 18.67 0.39
CA GLY A 123 -6.51 18.97 1.82
C GLY A 123 -5.72 18.04 2.76
N GLY A 124 -4.93 17.10 2.23
CA GLY A 124 -4.27 16.08 3.03
C GLY A 124 -4.09 14.77 2.27
N SER A 125 -4.16 13.63 2.96
CA SER A 125 -4.12 12.30 2.35
C SER A 125 -5.40 11.52 2.67
N ALA A 126 -5.82 10.66 1.75
CA ALA A 126 -6.89 9.72 2.00
C ALA A 126 -6.43 8.29 1.69
N GLY A 127 -7.04 7.32 2.37
CA GLY A 127 -6.69 5.91 2.24
C GLY A 127 -7.92 5.01 2.32
N GLU A 128 -7.95 3.99 1.49
CA GLU A 128 -9.01 3.00 1.40
C GLU A 128 -8.48 1.62 1.75
N LEU A 129 -9.22 0.89 2.58
CA LEU A 129 -8.78 -0.37 3.16
C LEU A 129 -9.50 -1.57 2.54
N PHE A 130 -8.71 -2.57 2.16
CA PHE A 130 -9.14 -3.87 1.67
C PHE A 130 -8.65 -4.95 2.62
N VAL A 131 -9.54 -5.86 3.02
CA VAL A 131 -9.27 -6.84 4.08
C VAL A 131 -9.71 -8.22 3.62
N ALA A 132 -8.85 -9.22 3.80
CA ALA A 132 -9.17 -10.61 3.51
C ALA A 132 -9.73 -11.31 4.76
N ARG A 133 -11.03 -11.60 4.79
CA ARG A 133 -11.66 -12.39 5.87
C ARG A 133 -12.14 -13.72 5.32
N GLY A 134 -11.66 -14.83 5.90
CA GLY A 134 -11.98 -16.18 5.40
C GLY A 134 -11.55 -16.40 3.94
N GLY A 135 -10.46 -15.75 3.51
CA GLY A 135 -9.97 -15.79 2.12
C GLY A 135 -10.72 -14.89 1.14
N ILE A 136 -11.76 -14.17 1.59
CA ILE A 136 -12.55 -13.27 0.75
C ILE A 136 -12.09 -11.83 1.00
N TRP A 137 -11.67 -11.15 -0.06
CA TRP A 137 -11.32 -9.73 -0.03
C TRP A 137 -12.56 -8.85 -0.13
N ARG A 138 -12.61 -7.82 0.72
CA ARG A 138 -13.69 -6.82 0.74
C ARG A 138 -13.10 -5.44 0.98
N ASP A 139 -13.74 -4.41 0.42
CA ASP A 139 -13.56 -3.05 0.89
C ASP A 139 -14.25 -2.89 2.26
N THR A 140 -13.80 -1.90 3.03
CA THR A 140 -14.41 -1.59 4.33
C THR A 140 -15.52 -0.54 4.25
N GLY A 141 -15.84 -0.05 3.04
CA GLY A 141 -16.91 0.90 2.79
C GLY A 141 -16.69 2.32 3.32
N LYS A 142 -15.53 2.62 3.92
CA LYS A 142 -15.22 3.95 4.44
C LYS A 142 -13.74 4.31 4.28
N PRO A 143 -13.41 5.35 3.50
CA PRO A 143 -12.07 5.90 3.46
C PRO A 143 -11.66 6.55 4.79
N TYR A 144 -10.35 6.47 5.07
CA TYR A 144 -9.67 7.22 6.11
C TYR A 144 -9.12 8.51 5.52
N PHE A 145 -9.17 9.61 6.28
CA PHE A 145 -8.65 10.90 5.86
C PHE A 145 -7.72 11.49 6.92
N SER A 146 -6.61 12.04 6.46
CA SER A 146 -5.57 12.69 7.27
C SER A 146 -5.31 14.08 6.71
N ASP A 147 -5.65 15.12 7.47
CA ASP A 147 -5.32 16.50 7.13
C ASP A 147 -3.87 16.90 7.52
N ALA A 148 -3.14 15.96 8.12
CA ALA A 148 -1.75 16.13 8.55
C ALA A 148 -0.78 15.23 7.76
N GLY A 149 -1.24 14.60 6.68
CA GLY A 149 -0.39 14.09 5.60
C GLY A 149 -0.12 12.59 5.54
N THR A 150 -0.57 11.75 6.49
CA THR A 150 -0.34 10.30 6.38
C THR A 150 -1.54 9.46 6.86
N VAL A 151 -1.87 8.46 6.04
CA VAL A 151 -2.62 7.26 6.41
C VAL A 151 -1.69 6.07 6.17
N ALA A 152 -1.45 5.23 7.17
CA ALA A 152 -0.46 4.15 7.10
C ALA A 152 -0.99 2.84 7.73
N LEU A 153 -0.29 1.74 7.46
CA LEU A 153 -0.55 0.43 8.07
C LEU A 153 0.61 0.01 8.97
N ALA A 154 0.30 -0.50 10.16
CA ALA A 154 1.23 -1.21 11.03
C ALA A 154 0.48 -2.06 12.05
N ASP A 155 1.03 -3.21 12.46
CA ASP A 155 0.50 -3.97 13.62
C ASP A 155 0.91 -3.26 14.93
N VAL A 156 0.08 -2.32 15.37
CA VAL A 156 0.33 -1.50 16.57
C VAL A 156 -0.19 -2.21 17.81
N THR A 157 -1.32 -2.91 17.70
CA THR A 157 -1.98 -3.65 18.78
C THR A 157 -1.30 -4.97 19.11
N ALA A 158 -0.39 -5.44 18.24
CA ALA A 158 0.39 -6.68 18.35
C ALA A 158 -0.48 -7.93 18.34
N ASP A 159 -1.55 -7.93 17.54
CA ASP A 159 -2.46 -9.07 17.37
C ASP A 159 -2.22 -9.84 16.06
N GLY A 160 -1.23 -9.41 15.26
CA GLY A 160 -0.88 -10.01 13.99
C GLY A 160 -1.75 -9.51 12.82
N VAL A 161 -2.62 -8.53 13.03
CA VAL A 161 -3.38 -7.83 11.99
C VAL A 161 -2.90 -6.38 11.91
N ALA A 162 -2.71 -5.87 10.69
CA ALA A 162 -2.31 -4.48 10.52
C ALA A 162 -3.44 -3.53 10.96
N ASP A 163 -3.13 -2.56 11.82
CA ASP A 163 -3.98 -1.44 12.18
C ASP A 163 -3.80 -0.27 11.19
N VAL A 164 -4.82 0.59 11.10
CA VAL A 164 -4.75 1.83 10.33
C VAL A 164 -4.31 2.98 11.23
N ILE A 165 -3.25 3.67 10.85
CA ILE A 165 -2.75 4.87 11.52
C ILE A 165 -3.18 6.09 10.70
N VAL A 166 -3.90 7.02 11.34
CA VAL A 166 -4.32 8.29 10.74
C VAL A 166 -3.74 9.45 11.54
N VAL A 167 -2.88 10.25 10.91
CA VAL A 167 -2.35 11.46 11.55
C VAL A 167 -3.25 12.63 11.24
N ARG A 168 -3.67 13.39 12.25
CA ARG A 168 -4.52 14.57 12.06
C ARG A 168 -4.17 15.70 13.01
N HIS A 169 -4.58 16.90 12.64
CA HIS A 169 -4.63 18.03 13.56
C HIS A 169 -5.78 17.84 14.56
N GLU A 170 -5.53 18.21 15.82
CA GLU A 170 -6.55 18.24 16.85
C GLU A 170 -7.15 19.64 16.94
N CYS A 171 -8.13 19.91 16.07
CA CYS A 171 -8.71 21.23 15.90
C CYS A 171 -10.23 21.22 16.17
N PRO A 172 -10.67 21.04 17.42
CA PRO A 172 -12.09 20.96 17.75
C PRO A 172 -12.82 22.25 17.33
N GLY A 173 -13.90 22.09 16.56
CA GLY A 173 -14.72 23.20 16.06
C GLY A 173 -14.10 24.03 14.94
N ALA A 174 -12.95 23.63 14.39
CA ALA A 174 -12.39 24.22 13.18
C ALA A 174 -12.55 23.28 11.98
N GLN A 175 -12.69 23.86 10.78
CA GLN A 175 -12.72 23.07 9.55
C GLN A 175 -11.32 22.49 9.29
N SER A 176 -11.24 21.20 9.00
CA SER A 176 -10.00 20.53 8.56
C SER A 176 -9.39 21.25 7.37
N GLY A 177 -8.06 21.40 7.37
CA GLY A 177 -7.33 22.14 6.35
C GLY A 177 -7.41 23.68 6.43
N SER A 178 -8.20 24.26 7.35
CA SER A 178 -8.16 25.70 7.61
C SER A 178 -6.83 26.11 8.27
N ALA A 179 -6.40 27.37 8.10
CA ALA A 179 -5.17 27.89 8.73
C ALA A 179 -5.17 27.71 10.27
N ARG A 180 -6.34 27.85 10.91
CA ARG A 180 -6.51 27.60 12.35
C ARG A 180 -6.27 26.14 12.70
N CYS A 181 -6.78 25.21 11.88
CA CYS A 181 -6.59 23.78 12.10
C CYS A 181 -5.14 23.35 11.83
N GLN A 182 -4.52 23.87 10.76
CA GLN A 182 -3.11 23.60 10.41
C GLN A 182 -2.11 24.12 11.47
N ALA A 183 -2.49 25.08 12.30
CA ALA A 183 -1.68 25.56 13.42
C ALA A 183 -1.90 24.77 14.73
N ALA A 184 -2.85 23.83 14.75
CA ALA A 184 -3.14 23.03 15.95
C ALA A 184 -2.10 21.90 16.13
N PRO A 185 -1.93 21.37 17.35
CA PRO A 185 -1.14 20.17 17.57
C PRO A 185 -1.70 18.99 16.76
N VAL A 186 -0.84 18.03 16.42
CA VAL A 186 -1.23 16.80 15.74
C VAL A 186 -1.18 15.60 16.67
N LEU A 187 -1.97 14.57 16.35
CA LEU A 187 -1.88 13.25 16.95
C LEU A 187 -2.06 12.19 15.88
N ALA A 188 -1.62 10.97 16.16
CA ALA A 188 -1.96 9.80 15.37
C ALA A 188 -3.08 9.04 16.09
N GLU A 189 -4.21 8.81 15.43
CA GLU A 189 -5.22 7.87 15.89
C GLU A 189 -5.02 6.53 15.19
N VAL A 190 -5.18 5.45 15.96
CA VAL A 190 -5.04 4.08 15.48
C VAL A 190 -6.41 3.42 15.48
N TYR A 191 -6.72 2.75 14.38
CA TYR A 191 -7.95 1.99 14.17
C TYR A 191 -7.60 0.53 13.94
N ASP A 192 -8.11 -0.33 14.80
CA ASP A 192 -8.15 -1.77 14.58
C ASP A 192 -9.19 -2.08 13.51
N VAL A 193 -8.81 -2.92 12.55
CA VAL A 193 -9.58 -3.23 11.34
C VAL A 193 -10.90 -3.95 11.64
N GLY A 194 -11.04 -4.58 12.81
CA GLY A 194 -12.26 -5.25 13.27
C GLY A 194 -13.01 -4.52 14.39
N ARG A 195 -12.34 -3.68 15.19
CA ARG A 195 -12.89 -3.09 16.43
C ARG A 195 -13.06 -1.58 16.37
N GLY A 196 -12.51 -0.91 15.36
CA GLY A 196 -12.55 0.55 15.24
C GLY A 196 -11.42 1.23 16.02
N SER A 197 -11.65 2.46 16.49
CA SER A 197 -10.62 3.25 17.18
C SER A 197 -10.12 2.54 18.45
N VAL A 198 -8.80 2.38 18.57
CA VAL A 198 -8.15 1.76 19.73
C VAL A 198 -7.41 2.77 20.61
N GLY A 199 -7.09 3.94 20.07
CA GLY A 199 -6.46 5.01 20.83
C GLY A 199 -5.68 5.98 19.97
N CYS A 200 -5.20 7.02 20.64
CA CYS A 200 -4.42 8.09 20.05
C CYS A 200 -3.04 8.16 20.70
N THR A 201 -2.07 8.68 19.98
CA THR A 201 -0.78 9.07 20.56
C THR A 201 -0.95 10.30 21.45
N ARG A 202 0.17 10.76 22.01
CA ARG A 202 0.24 12.15 22.47
C ARG A 202 0.05 13.17 21.36
N ARG A 203 -0.24 14.39 21.79
CA ARG A 203 -0.15 15.57 20.97
C ARG A 203 1.32 15.86 20.67
N TYR A 204 1.57 16.28 19.45
CA TYR A 204 2.86 16.72 18.92
C TYR A 204 2.67 18.09 18.29
N THR A 205 3.72 18.89 18.25
CA THR A 205 3.62 20.24 17.66
C THR A 205 3.67 20.19 16.13
N ALA A 206 4.26 19.14 15.56
CA ALA A 206 4.33 18.90 14.13
C ALA A 206 4.31 17.39 13.82
N PRO A 207 3.84 16.98 12.62
CA PRO A 207 3.82 15.56 12.22
C PRO A 207 5.20 14.90 12.24
N SER A 208 6.26 15.64 11.92
CA SER A 208 7.64 15.16 11.90
C SER A 208 8.17 14.71 13.27
N GLU A 209 7.52 15.07 14.37
CA GLU A 209 7.86 14.57 15.71
C GLU A 209 7.35 13.15 15.99
N LEU A 210 6.47 12.61 15.13
CA LEU A 210 6.05 11.22 15.20
C LEU A 210 7.20 10.31 14.76
N ARG A 211 7.46 9.27 15.55
CA ARG A 211 8.51 8.29 15.27
C ARG A 211 8.28 7.65 13.90
N GLY A 212 9.29 7.70 13.03
CA GLY A 212 9.25 7.04 11.72
C GLY A 212 8.50 7.82 10.63
N TRP A 213 8.17 9.09 10.85
CA TRP A 213 7.54 9.96 9.85
C TRP A 213 8.25 9.87 8.47
N PRO A 214 7.51 9.75 7.34
CA PRO A 214 6.04 9.73 7.21
C PRO A 214 5.38 8.34 7.37
N ASP A 215 6.15 7.26 7.41
CA ASP A 215 5.67 5.88 7.59
C ASP A 215 5.58 5.51 9.08
N VAL A 216 4.88 6.38 9.82
CA VAL A 216 4.73 6.41 11.28
C VAL A 216 4.76 5.01 11.92
N ARG A 217 5.66 4.83 12.89
CA ARG A 217 5.91 3.56 13.58
C ARG A 217 5.45 3.65 15.02
N LEU A 218 4.30 3.08 15.33
CA LEU A 218 3.71 3.07 16.68
C LEU A 218 3.72 1.67 17.27
N THR A 219 3.60 1.63 18.59
CA THR A 219 3.37 0.43 19.39
C THR A 219 2.19 0.70 20.32
N LYS A 220 1.58 -0.35 20.87
CA LYS A 220 0.52 -0.23 21.86
C LYS A 220 0.87 0.69 23.05
N ALA A 221 2.14 0.74 23.44
CA ALA A 221 2.62 1.61 24.52
C ALA A 221 2.58 3.12 24.17
N ASP A 222 2.50 3.47 22.89
CA ASP A 222 2.37 4.86 22.45
C ASP A 222 0.91 5.36 22.56
N LEU A 223 -0.05 4.45 22.75
CA LEU A 223 -1.49 4.74 22.68
C LEU A 223 -2.09 5.08 24.05
N ARG A 224 -3.11 5.94 24.00
CA ARG A 224 -3.98 6.34 25.11
C ARG A 224 -5.40 6.64 24.60
N ALA A 225 -6.32 6.94 25.51
CA ALA A 225 -7.64 7.45 25.14
C ALA A 225 -7.51 8.70 24.25
N CYS A 226 -8.31 8.74 23.18
CA CYS A 226 -8.40 9.90 22.31
C CYS A 226 -9.14 11.06 23.00
N PRO A 227 -8.77 12.32 22.72
CA PRO A 227 -9.49 13.50 23.20
C PRO A 227 -10.94 13.60 22.71
#